data_AF-A0A917HZ86-F1
#
_entry.id   AF-A0A917HZ86-F1
#
_cell.length_a   1.000
_cell.length_b   1.000
_cell.length_c   1.000
_cell.angle_alpha   90.00
_cell.angle_beta   90.00
_cell.angle_gamma   90.00
#
_symmetry.space_group_name_H-M   'P 1'
#
loop_
_entity.id
_entity.type
_entity.pdbx_description
1 polymer ?
#
loop_
_entity_poly.entity_id
_entity_poly.type
_entity_poly.pdbx_seq_one_letter_code
_entity_poly.pdbx_strand_id
1 'polypeptide(L)'
;MNQSTRSSLWKTCGWICSILLCTTACKKDKEDTGNELPALGTCKSVAPRLGLTQVEEGTYQYKSAGGATIQIRRNSKESLIIILGFESYPNFTYEFWGDADPGELGPASHENLNGKHIKDRVGTNRTVIFPDGTKMTYVSTAPWYRGGITAISIYDGATVQHLNMTCFTLEYSASDGAFAKQLDAGQPDGETSAFELTETGLIFYNTYTEDTPGNKVYERVDLGGLAKDNSNQVNDFYDDERLGHT
;
A
#
# COMPACT_ATOMS: atom_id res chain seq x y z
N MET A 1 51.30 2.04 -76.36
CA MET A 1 52.73 1.98 -76.70
C MET A 1 53.51 2.81 -75.70
N ASN A 2 54.64 2.26 -75.25
CA ASN A 2 55.53 2.71 -74.17
C ASN A 2 55.96 4.18 -74.21
N GLN A 3 56.17 4.77 -73.02
CA GLN A 3 57.48 5.12 -72.41
C GLN A 3 57.25 6.16 -71.27
N SER A 4 57.68 5.86 -70.03
CA SER A 4 58.92 6.36 -69.38
C SER A 4 58.84 7.86 -69.01
N THR A 5 59.11 8.37 -67.80
CA THR A 5 60.26 8.11 -66.89
C THR A 5 60.11 8.96 -65.60
N ARG A 6 60.67 8.46 -64.48
CA ARG A 6 61.32 9.19 -63.34
C ARG A 6 60.49 10.19 -62.50
N SER A 7 60.74 10.48 -61.23
CA SER A 7 61.45 9.91 -60.07
C SER A 7 61.57 11.08 -59.08
N SER A 8 61.15 10.95 -57.82
CA SER A 8 61.97 11.41 -56.69
C SER A 8 61.28 11.05 -55.37
N LEU A 9 61.94 10.14 -54.64
CA LEU A 9 61.86 10.09 -53.18
C LEU A 9 62.06 11.49 -52.61
N TRP A 10 61.45 11.80 -51.48
CA TRP A 10 62.14 12.29 -50.29
C TRP A 10 61.45 11.76 -49.04
N LYS A 11 62.26 11.14 -48.19
CA LYS A 11 61.92 10.64 -46.86
C LYS A 11 62.04 11.82 -45.89
N THR A 12 61.03 12.05 -45.06
CA THR A 12 61.23 12.65 -43.73
C THR A 12 60.39 11.94 -42.69
N CYS A 13 61.12 11.23 -41.84
CA CYS A 13 60.72 10.66 -40.56
C CYS A 13 60.29 11.79 -39.61
N GLY A 14 59.20 11.61 -38.86
CA GLY A 14 58.73 12.62 -37.91
C GLY A 14 57.69 12.09 -36.94
N TRP A 15 58.12 11.21 -36.04
CA TRP A 15 57.69 11.05 -34.65
C TRP A 15 56.20 11.34 -34.34
N ILE A 16 55.39 10.28 -34.35
CA ILE A 16 54.07 10.28 -33.70
C ILE A 16 54.30 10.14 -32.20
N CYS A 17 54.17 11.25 -31.46
CA CYS A 17 54.09 11.24 -30.02
C CYS A 17 52.68 10.78 -29.62
N SER A 18 52.51 9.50 -29.33
CA SER A 18 51.28 8.93 -28.78
C SER A 18 51.03 9.51 -27.39
N ILE A 19 50.14 10.50 -27.30
CA ILE A 19 49.53 10.92 -26.04
C ILE A 19 48.60 9.78 -25.61
N LEU A 20 49.10 8.90 -24.75
CA LEU A 20 48.28 8.00 -23.94
C LEU A 20 47.48 8.89 -22.97
N LEU A 21 46.27 9.27 -23.37
CA LEU A 21 45.25 9.71 -22.43
C LEU A 21 44.89 8.48 -21.59
N CYS A 22 45.58 8.33 -20.46
CA CYS A 22 45.13 7.49 -19.35
C CYS A 22 43.80 8.07 -18.86
N THR A 23 42.70 7.71 -19.52
CA THR A 23 41.38 7.81 -18.93
C THR A 23 41.39 6.86 -17.75
N THR A 24 41.72 7.39 -16.57
CA THR A 24 41.38 6.79 -15.29
C THR A 24 39.87 6.70 -15.28
N ALA A 25 39.36 5.59 -15.81
CA ALA A 25 38.01 5.15 -15.58
C ALA A 25 37.94 4.92 -14.07
N CYS A 26 37.48 5.93 -13.34
CA CYS A 26 36.86 5.71 -12.05
C CYS A 26 35.76 4.69 -12.31
N LYS A 27 36.04 3.42 -12.05
CA LYS A 27 35.00 2.45 -11.71
C LYS A 27 34.35 3.05 -10.48
N LYS A 28 33.28 3.80 -10.72
CA LYS A 28 32.25 3.97 -9.72
C LYS A 28 31.74 2.56 -9.55
N ASP A 29 32.23 1.87 -8.52
CA ASP A 29 31.58 0.68 -8.03
C ASP A 29 30.12 1.10 -7.83
N LYS A 30 29.28 0.66 -8.76
CA LYS A 30 27.86 0.63 -8.52
C LYS A 30 27.75 -0.41 -7.42
N GLU A 31 27.76 0.05 -6.17
CA GLU A 31 27.11 -0.66 -5.10
C GLU A 31 25.79 -1.15 -5.67
N ASP A 32 25.68 -2.46 -5.78
CA ASP A 32 24.55 -3.21 -6.27
C ASP A 32 23.41 -3.09 -5.25
N THR A 33 22.96 -1.85 -5.05
CA THR A 33 21.83 -1.45 -4.19
C THR A 33 20.51 -1.58 -4.94
N GLY A 34 20.52 -2.20 -6.12
CA GLY A 34 19.44 -2.14 -7.09
C GLY A 34 18.32 -3.17 -6.95
N ASN A 35 18.36 -4.07 -5.96
CA ASN A 35 17.41 -5.19 -5.89
C ASN A 35 17.01 -5.64 -4.48
N GLU A 36 17.48 -4.98 -3.41
CA GLU A 36 17.10 -5.39 -2.06
C GLU A 36 15.85 -4.63 -1.62
N LEU A 37 14.81 -5.37 -1.21
CA LEU A 37 13.61 -4.79 -0.64
C LEU A 37 13.94 -3.96 0.60
N PRO A 38 13.18 -2.88 0.89
CA PRO A 38 13.40 -2.12 2.11
C PRO A 38 13.26 -3.02 3.35
N ALA A 39 14.15 -2.84 4.32
CA ALA A 39 14.06 -3.53 5.60
C ALA A 39 12.88 -3.00 6.41
N LEU A 40 11.79 -3.76 6.45
CA LEU A 40 10.59 -3.49 7.26
C LEU A 40 10.69 -4.16 8.64
N GLY A 41 9.91 -3.71 9.61
CA GLY A 41 9.91 -4.22 10.99
C GLY A 41 11.03 -3.67 11.88
N THR A 42 11.75 -2.64 11.43
CA THR A 42 12.96 -2.13 12.11
C THR A 42 12.68 -0.99 13.10
N CYS A 43 11.48 -0.43 13.08
CA CYS A 43 11.07 0.79 13.76
C CYS A 43 11.91 2.03 13.43
N LYS A 44 12.62 2.00 12.30
CA LYS A 44 13.37 3.15 11.81
C LYS A 44 12.44 4.08 11.03
N SER A 45 12.22 5.27 11.59
CA SER A 45 11.33 6.27 10.99
C SER A 45 11.87 6.85 9.68
N VAL A 46 10.96 7.07 8.73
CA VAL A 46 11.15 7.90 7.54
C VAL A 46 10.14 9.05 7.52
N ALA A 47 10.45 10.11 6.78
CA ALA A 47 9.54 11.25 6.63
C ALA A 47 8.32 10.88 5.74
N PRO A 48 7.10 11.29 6.10
CA PRO A 48 5.92 11.15 5.25
C PRO A 48 6.09 11.91 3.93
N ARG A 49 5.73 11.27 2.83
CA ARG A 49 5.69 11.89 1.49
C ARG A 49 4.63 11.21 0.61
N LEU A 50 4.42 11.76 -0.59
CA LEU A 50 3.60 11.15 -1.65
C LEU A 50 2.16 10.87 -1.19
N GLY A 51 1.43 11.93 -0.86
CA GLY A 51 0.03 11.84 -0.41
C GLY A 51 -0.14 11.50 1.08
N LEU A 52 0.88 10.95 1.73
CA LEU A 52 0.88 10.72 3.18
C LEU A 52 1.35 11.96 3.95
N THR A 53 0.61 12.31 5.00
CA THR A 53 0.94 13.36 5.96
C THR A 53 0.76 12.83 7.38
N GLN A 54 1.58 13.31 8.31
CA GLN A 54 1.30 13.16 9.73
C GLN A 54 0.58 14.42 10.19
N VAL A 55 -0.71 14.31 10.50
CA VAL A 55 -1.57 15.46 10.82
C VAL A 55 -1.28 15.96 12.25
N GLU A 56 -1.04 15.01 13.15
CA GLU A 56 -0.68 15.23 14.55
C GLU A 56 0.02 13.98 15.09
N GLU A 57 0.53 14.04 16.32
CA GLU A 57 1.00 12.84 17.01
C GLU A 57 -0.13 11.81 17.09
N GLY A 58 0.16 10.55 16.75
CA GLY A 58 -0.87 9.52 16.74
C GLY A 58 -1.72 9.45 15.47
N THR A 59 -1.61 10.38 14.52
CA THR A 59 -2.50 10.41 13.34
C THR A 59 -1.74 10.59 12.02
N TYR A 60 -1.90 9.61 11.12
CA TYR A 60 -1.50 9.70 9.72
C TYR A 60 -2.72 9.85 8.82
N GLN A 61 -2.60 10.62 7.74
CA GLN A 61 -3.61 10.76 6.70
C GLN A 61 -2.97 10.63 5.33
N TYR A 62 -3.49 9.70 4.54
CA TYR A 62 -3.17 9.50 3.14
C TYR A 62 -4.29 10.04 2.26
N LYS A 63 -3.90 10.66 1.16
CA LYS A 63 -4.80 11.06 0.08
C LYS A 63 -4.19 10.69 -1.28
N SER A 64 -4.86 9.82 -2.02
CA SER A 64 -4.46 9.48 -3.38
C SER A 64 -4.80 10.61 -4.36
N ALA A 65 -4.23 10.57 -5.55
CA ALA A 65 -4.62 11.47 -6.64
C ALA A 65 -6.03 11.19 -7.18
N GLY A 66 -6.53 9.95 -7.02
CA GLY A 66 -7.85 9.52 -7.49
C GLY A 66 -9.00 9.74 -6.50
N GLY A 67 -8.70 10.24 -5.30
CA GLY A 67 -9.70 10.66 -4.31
C GLY A 67 -9.90 9.68 -3.14
N ALA A 68 -9.15 8.59 -3.05
CA ALA A 68 -9.10 7.76 -1.84
C ALA A 68 -8.49 8.54 -0.67
N THR A 69 -9.13 8.47 0.48
CA THR A 69 -8.64 9.01 1.74
C THR A 69 -8.54 7.91 2.78
N ILE A 70 -7.40 7.79 3.46
CA ILE A 70 -7.16 6.80 4.50
C ILE A 70 -6.58 7.54 5.71
N GLN A 71 -7.28 7.55 6.83
CA GLN A 71 -6.79 8.09 8.10
C GLN A 71 -6.49 6.93 9.05
N ILE A 72 -5.30 6.93 9.65
CA ILE A 72 -4.87 5.96 10.65
C ILE A 72 -4.61 6.73 11.94
N ARG A 73 -5.43 6.49 12.95
CA ARG A 73 -5.35 7.15 14.26
C ARG A 73 -5.09 6.13 15.35
N ARG A 74 -4.04 6.36 16.13
CA ARG A 74 -3.70 5.59 17.33
C ARG A 74 -3.78 6.50 18.56
N ASN A 75 -4.82 6.33 19.36
CA ASN A 75 -5.01 7.10 20.60
C ASN A 75 -4.15 6.57 21.75
N SER A 76 -3.99 5.25 21.81
CA SER A 76 -3.10 4.53 22.73
C SER A 76 -2.57 3.26 22.06
N LYS A 77 -1.71 2.49 22.73
CA LYS A 77 -1.23 1.21 22.17
C LYS A 77 -2.40 0.27 21.86
N GLU A 78 -3.41 0.29 22.71
CA GLU A 78 -4.59 -0.56 22.72
C GLU A 78 -5.71 -0.05 21.79
N SER A 79 -5.66 1.22 21.34
CA SER A 79 -6.77 1.84 20.59
C SER A 79 -6.32 2.32 19.22
N LEU A 80 -6.84 1.67 18.18
CA LEU A 80 -6.55 1.95 16.78
C LEU A 80 -7.87 2.16 16.01
N ILE A 81 -7.91 3.25 15.25
CA ILE A 81 -9.03 3.63 14.38
C ILE A 81 -8.47 3.88 12.97
N ILE A 82 -9.05 3.23 11.97
CA ILE A 82 -8.74 3.45 10.56
C ILE A 82 -10.02 3.93 9.87
N ILE A 83 -9.99 5.10 9.23
CA ILE A 83 -11.15 5.69 8.56
C ILE A 83 -10.85 5.81 7.07
N LEU A 84 -11.68 5.18 6.26
CA LEU A 84 -11.60 5.20 4.81
C LEU A 84 -12.69 6.11 4.24
N GLY A 85 -12.39 6.81 3.16
CA GLY A 85 -13.35 7.65 2.44
C GLY A 85 -12.95 7.83 0.98
N PHE A 86 -13.88 8.33 0.16
CA PHE A 86 -13.65 8.50 -1.27
C PHE A 86 -14.32 9.79 -1.77
N GLU A 87 -13.56 10.68 -2.39
CA GLU A 87 -14.03 12.02 -2.76
C GLU A 87 -15.22 12.02 -3.72
N SER A 88 -15.30 11.02 -4.60
CA SER A 88 -16.43 10.90 -5.55
C SER A 88 -17.74 10.47 -4.90
N TYR A 89 -17.71 10.05 -3.63
CA TYR A 89 -18.90 9.78 -2.82
C TYR A 89 -18.79 10.50 -1.46
N PRO A 90 -19.10 11.80 -1.42
CA PRO A 90 -19.06 12.57 -0.18
C PRO A 90 -19.91 11.91 0.92
N ASN A 91 -19.42 11.92 2.15
CA ASN A 91 -20.02 11.26 3.31
C ASN A 91 -19.96 9.72 3.34
N PHE A 92 -19.25 9.07 2.41
CA PHE A 92 -18.86 7.67 2.60
C PHE A 92 -17.73 7.60 3.64
N THR A 93 -17.96 6.85 4.71
CA THR A 93 -16.94 6.40 5.63
C THR A 93 -17.03 4.90 5.83
N TYR A 94 -15.88 4.25 5.78
CA TYR A 94 -15.75 2.87 6.22
C TYR A 94 -14.63 2.79 7.25
N GLU A 95 -14.98 2.26 8.41
CA GLU A 95 -14.20 2.45 9.63
C GLU A 95 -13.83 1.10 10.22
N PHE A 96 -12.55 0.95 10.57
CA PHE A 96 -12.06 -0.13 11.42
C PHE A 96 -11.72 0.43 12.78
N TRP A 97 -12.27 -0.14 13.85
CA TRP A 97 -11.93 0.28 15.21
C TRP A 97 -12.06 -0.89 16.19
N GLY A 98 -11.53 -0.71 17.39
CA GLY A 98 -11.58 -1.73 18.43
C GLY A 98 -10.46 -1.51 19.42
N ASP A 99 -10.79 -1.67 20.69
CA ASP A 99 -9.85 -1.53 21.79
C ASP A 99 -9.38 -2.91 22.25
N ALA A 100 -8.09 -3.01 22.55
CA ALA A 100 -7.46 -4.22 23.08
C ALA A 100 -7.46 -4.22 24.62
N ASP A 101 -7.11 -5.38 25.19
CA ASP A 101 -6.76 -5.44 26.60
C ASP A 101 -5.48 -4.64 26.90
N PRO A 102 -5.28 -4.16 28.15
CA PRO A 102 -4.12 -3.35 28.51
C PRO A 102 -2.78 -3.99 28.13
N GLY A 103 -1.94 -3.23 27.41
CA GLY A 103 -0.63 -3.68 26.97
C GLY A 103 -0.62 -4.42 25.63
N GLU A 104 -1.79 -4.67 25.02
CA GLU A 104 -1.91 -5.27 23.69
C GLU A 104 -2.01 -4.18 22.59
N LEU A 105 -1.82 -4.57 21.34
CA LEU A 105 -2.00 -3.67 20.20
C LEU A 105 -3.48 -3.64 19.81
N GLY A 106 -4.00 -2.46 19.48
CA GLY A 106 -5.39 -2.30 19.01
C GLY A 106 -5.74 -3.25 17.86
N PRO A 107 -6.80 -4.07 17.98
CA PRO A 107 -7.16 -5.06 16.97
C PRO A 107 -7.84 -4.45 15.75
N ALA A 108 -8.45 -3.27 15.89
CA ALA A 108 -9.33 -2.63 14.92
C ALA A 108 -10.31 -3.63 14.25
N SER A 109 -10.94 -4.48 15.07
CA SER A 109 -11.71 -5.62 14.60
C SER A 109 -13.13 -5.28 14.15
N HIS A 110 -13.71 -4.19 14.62
CA HIS A 110 -15.07 -3.78 14.26
C HIS A 110 -15.04 -3.02 12.94
N GLU A 111 -15.87 -3.45 12.00
CA GLU A 111 -16.04 -2.82 10.69
C GLU A 111 -17.38 -2.08 10.66
N ASN A 112 -17.33 -0.77 10.47
CA ASN A 112 -18.52 0.08 10.40
C ASN A 112 -18.61 0.77 9.05
N LEU A 113 -19.82 0.84 8.50
CA LEU A 113 -20.16 1.63 7.33
C LEU A 113 -20.99 2.82 7.78
N ASN A 114 -20.52 4.05 7.53
CA ASN A 114 -21.15 5.30 7.98
C ASN A 114 -21.57 5.27 9.46
N GLY A 115 -20.68 4.82 10.35
CA GLY A 115 -20.93 4.71 11.79
C GLY A 115 -21.78 3.52 12.25
N LYS A 116 -22.49 2.81 11.35
CA LYS A 116 -23.20 1.57 11.71
C LYS A 116 -22.27 0.37 11.60
N HIS A 117 -22.19 -0.44 12.66
CA HIS A 117 -21.47 -1.72 12.62
C HIS A 117 -22.12 -2.67 11.60
N ILE A 118 -21.31 -3.30 10.76
CA ILE A 118 -21.77 -4.27 9.74
C ILE A 118 -21.16 -5.65 9.94
N LYS A 119 -19.92 -5.74 10.44
CA LYS A 119 -19.27 -7.02 10.76
C LYS A 119 -18.04 -6.83 11.64
N ASP A 120 -17.47 -7.95 12.09
CA ASP A 120 -16.11 -7.96 12.60
C ASP A 120 -15.15 -8.59 11.57
N ARG A 121 -13.88 -8.23 11.63
CA ARG A 121 -12.80 -8.90 10.92
C ARG A 121 -12.78 -10.39 11.29
N VAL A 122 -12.70 -11.26 10.29
CA VAL A 122 -12.59 -12.71 10.49
C VAL A 122 -11.13 -13.16 10.45
N GLY A 123 -10.39 -12.82 9.40
CA GLY A 123 -9.00 -13.28 9.17
C GLY A 123 -7.91 -12.48 9.91
N THR A 124 -6.65 -12.81 9.64
CA THR A 124 -5.47 -12.08 10.14
C THR A 124 -5.10 -10.88 9.26
N ASN A 125 -5.50 -10.91 8.00
CA ASN A 125 -5.22 -9.86 7.04
C ASN A 125 -6.54 -9.32 6.51
N ARG A 126 -6.57 -8.02 6.23
CA ARG A 126 -7.75 -7.35 5.68
C ARG A 126 -7.29 -6.31 4.67
N THR A 127 -7.95 -6.29 3.52
CA THR A 127 -7.65 -5.37 2.44
C THR A 127 -8.89 -4.61 2.02
N VAL A 128 -8.73 -3.32 1.70
CA VAL A 128 -9.72 -2.52 0.98
C VAL A 128 -9.10 -1.93 -0.27
N ILE A 129 -9.75 -2.15 -1.41
CA ILE A 129 -9.37 -1.60 -2.72
C ILE A 129 -10.39 -0.51 -3.10
N PHE A 130 -9.88 0.67 -3.40
CA PHE A 130 -10.66 1.81 -3.86
C PHE A 130 -10.85 1.78 -5.39
N PRO A 131 -11.88 2.47 -5.93
CA PRO A 131 -12.11 2.56 -7.37
C PRO A 131 -10.96 3.17 -8.17
N ASP A 132 -10.09 3.96 -7.54
CA ASP A 132 -8.90 4.53 -8.19
C ASP A 132 -7.70 3.58 -8.22
N GLY A 133 -7.84 2.37 -7.67
CA GLY A 133 -6.77 1.37 -7.57
C GLY A 133 -5.92 1.49 -6.32
N THR A 134 -6.15 2.49 -5.45
CA THR A 134 -5.51 2.56 -4.13
C THR A 134 -5.91 1.33 -3.33
N LYS A 135 -4.95 0.66 -2.72
CA LYS A 135 -5.15 -0.52 -1.89
C LYS A 135 -4.57 -0.27 -0.50
N MET A 136 -5.33 -0.58 0.54
CA MET A 136 -4.84 -0.61 1.91
C MET A 136 -4.97 -2.02 2.46
N THR A 137 -3.88 -2.54 3.02
CA THR A 137 -3.84 -3.85 3.67
C THR A 137 -3.26 -3.70 5.06
N TYR A 138 -3.94 -4.25 6.06
CA TYR A 138 -3.38 -4.39 7.40
C TYR A 138 -3.20 -5.85 7.79
N VAL A 139 -2.25 -6.10 8.70
CA VAL A 139 -1.88 -7.44 9.18
C VAL A 139 -1.99 -7.50 10.70
N SER A 140 -2.60 -8.55 11.22
CA SER A 140 -2.74 -8.83 12.65
C SER A 140 -2.10 -10.17 13.05
N THR A 141 -1.87 -10.35 14.35
CA THR A 141 -1.26 -11.57 14.89
C THR A 141 -2.23 -12.75 15.03
N ALA A 142 -3.53 -12.48 14.99
CA ALA A 142 -4.58 -13.48 15.17
C ALA A 142 -5.90 -13.02 14.52
N PRO A 143 -6.76 -13.97 14.10
CA PRO A 143 -8.08 -13.66 13.57
C PRO A 143 -8.98 -13.01 14.63
N TRP A 144 -10.11 -12.44 14.18
CA TRP A 144 -11.14 -11.84 15.06
C TRP A 144 -10.62 -10.69 15.91
N TYR A 145 -11.24 -10.45 17.08
CA TYR A 145 -10.90 -9.41 18.05
C TYR A 145 -9.61 -9.67 18.84
N ARG A 146 -8.96 -10.83 18.67
CA ARG A 146 -7.83 -11.27 19.52
C ARG A 146 -6.46 -10.81 19.04
N GLY A 147 -6.34 -10.41 17.77
CA GLY A 147 -5.05 -10.08 17.17
C GLY A 147 -4.88 -8.58 16.97
N GLY A 148 -3.90 -8.00 17.66
CA GLY A 148 -3.50 -6.63 17.43
C GLY A 148 -2.88 -6.43 16.04
N ILE A 149 -3.14 -5.27 15.42
CA ILE A 149 -2.57 -4.95 14.11
C ILE A 149 -1.08 -4.61 14.28
N THR A 150 -0.23 -5.27 13.49
CA THR A 150 1.23 -5.13 13.51
C THR A 150 1.78 -4.29 12.36
N ALA A 151 1.06 -4.23 11.24
CA ALA A 151 1.45 -3.43 10.09
C ALA A 151 0.23 -2.92 9.31
N ILE A 152 0.37 -1.74 8.70
CA ILE A 152 -0.56 -1.20 7.71
C ILE A 152 0.26 -0.76 6.49
N SER A 153 -0.12 -1.25 5.31
CA SER A 153 0.48 -0.87 4.03
C SER A 153 -0.56 -0.21 3.13
N ILE A 154 -0.15 0.83 2.41
CA ILE A 154 -0.95 1.51 1.40
C ILE A 154 -0.18 1.45 0.08
N TYR A 155 -0.80 0.92 -0.96
CA TYR A 155 -0.28 0.84 -2.31
C TYR A 155 -1.13 1.72 -3.24
N ASP A 156 -0.49 2.62 -3.97
CA ASP A 156 -1.13 3.51 -4.95
C ASP A 156 -0.22 3.62 -6.18
N GLY A 157 -0.46 2.74 -7.15
CA GLY A 157 0.40 2.56 -8.31
C GLY A 157 1.83 2.21 -7.92
N ALA A 158 2.76 3.13 -8.16
CA ALA A 158 4.17 2.96 -7.78
C ALA A 158 4.47 3.40 -6.34
N THR A 159 3.51 4.04 -5.66
CA THR A 159 3.69 4.57 -4.30
C THR A 159 3.39 3.50 -3.27
N VAL A 160 4.24 3.42 -2.25
CA VAL A 160 4.04 2.58 -1.08
C VAL A 160 4.19 3.40 0.18
N GLN A 161 3.28 3.19 1.12
CA GLN A 161 3.40 3.61 2.51
C GLN A 161 3.37 2.35 3.38
N HIS A 162 4.29 2.21 4.32
CA HIS A 162 4.30 1.09 5.27
C HIS A 162 4.51 1.60 6.69
N LEU A 163 3.50 1.39 7.53
CA LEU A 163 3.54 1.69 8.95
C LEU A 163 3.72 0.40 9.74
N ASN A 164 4.72 0.37 10.60
CA ASN A 164 4.84 -0.64 11.64
C ASN A 164 4.06 -0.17 12.86
N MET A 165 3.04 -0.94 13.23
CA MET A 165 2.09 -0.57 14.27
C MET A 165 2.59 -0.91 15.68
N THR A 166 3.59 -1.79 15.80
CA THR A 166 4.21 -2.13 17.09
C THR A 166 4.86 -0.90 17.73
N CYS A 167 5.58 -0.11 16.93
CA CYS A 167 6.16 1.17 17.33
C CYS A 167 5.42 2.38 16.75
N PHE A 168 4.37 2.15 15.95
CA PHE A 168 3.61 3.18 15.22
C PHE A 168 4.48 4.18 14.51
N THR A 169 5.34 3.63 13.67
CA THR A 169 6.35 4.37 12.93
C THR A 169 6.15 4.10 11.45
N LEU A 170 6.13 5.17 10.66
CA LEU A 170 6.27 5.06 9.21
C LEU A 170 7.70 4.61 8.89
N GLU A 171 7.85 3.40 8.35
CA GLU A 171 9.15 2.80 8.04
C GLU A 171 9.49 2.90 6.55
N TYR A 172 8.48 2.96 5.70
CA TYR A 172 8.65 3.12 4.27
C TYR A 172 7.63 4.08 3.70
N SER A 173 8.12 4.99 2.87
CA SER A 173 7.31 5.94 2.10
C SER A 173 8.12 6.24 0.86
N ALA A 174 7.72 5.75 -0.32
CA ALA A 174 8.50 5.94 -1.55
C ALA A 174 7.65 5.68 -2.80
N SER A 175 8.18 6.08 -3.95
CA SER A 175 7.63 5.74 -5.27
C SER A 175 8.65 4.90 -6.03
N ASP A 176 8.37 3.61 -6.13
CA ASP A 176 9.11 2.64 -6.94
C ASP A 176 8.15 1.52 -7.34
N GLY A 177 7.82 1.43 -8.63
CA GLY A 177 6.83 0.47 -9.13
C GLY A 177 7.25 -0.99 -9.02
N ALA A 178 8.55 -1.28 -9.08
CA ALA A 178 9.04 -2.65 -8.95
C ALA A 178 8.94 -3.11 -7.49
N PHE A 179 9.35 -2.26 -6.55
CA PHE A 179 9.22 -2.55 -5.12
C PHE A 179 7.78 -2.56 -4.65
N ALA A 180 6.94 -1.63 -5.11
CA ALA A 180 5.51 -1.63 -4.82
C ALA A 180 4.87 -2.96 -5.21
N LYS A 181 5.12 -3.40 -6.45
CA LYS A 181 4.61 -4.68 -6.95
C LYS A 181 5.15 -5.87 -6.16
N GLN A 182 6.44 -5.87 -5.81
CA GLN A 182 7.06 -6.98 -5.09
C GLN A 182 6.57 -7.09 -3.64
N LEU A 183 6.40 -5.95 -2.95
CA LEU A 183 5.85 -5.90 -1.59
C LEU A 183 4.38 -6.34 -1.60
N ASP A 184 3.58 -5.79 -2.53
CA ASP A 184 2.17 -6.14 -2.70
C ASP A 184 1.99 -7.64 -3.00
N ALA A 185 2.76 -8.18 -3.95
CA ALA A 185 2.70 -9.61 -4.31
C ALA A 185 3.23 -10.55 -3.21
N GLY A 186 4.00 -10.03 -2.26
CA GLY A 186 4.52 -10.80 -1.12
C GLY A 186 3.60 -10.78 0.11
N GLN A 187 2.59 -9.89 0.12
CA GLN A 187 1.67 -9.71 1.22
C GLN A 187 0.35 -10.45 0.90
N PRO A 188 -0.11 -11.38 1.75
CA PRO A 188 -1.45 -11.94 1.60
C PRO A 188 -2.48 -10.86 1.88
N ASP A 189 -3.51 -10.75 1.03
CA ASP A 189 -4.53 -9.71 1.20
C ASP A 189 -5.54 -10.03 2.30
N GLY A 190 -5.69 -11.32 2.63
CA GLY A 190 -6.77 -11.82 3.49
C GLY A 190 -8.13 -11.51 2.88
N GLU A 191 -9.11 -11.19 3.72
CA GLU A 191 -10.43 -10.78 3.25
C GLU A 191 -10.34 -9.42 2.55
N THR A 192 -10.69 -9.38 1.27
CA THR A 192 -10.52 -8.18 0.44
C THR A 192 -11.84 -7.59 0.02
N SER A 193 -12.08 -6.34 0.41
CA SER A 193 -13.24 -5.58 -0.02
C SER A 193 -12.93 -4.57 -1.12
N ALA A 194 -13.98 -4.26 -1.87
CA ALA A 194 -14.07 -3.09 -2.71
C ALA A 194 -15.46 -2.48 -2.54
N PHE A 195 -15.72 -1.37 -3.24
CA PHE A 195 -17.06 -0.83 -3.34
C PHE A 195 -17.34 -0.36 -4.75
N GLU A 196 -18.61 -0.41 -5.12
CA GLU A 196 -19.10 0.09 -6.40
C GLU A 196 -20.05 1.26 -6.15
N LEU A 197 -19.91 2.29 -6.99
CA LEU A 197 -20.84 3.40 -7.03
C LEU A 197 -21.92 3.07 -8.04
N THR A 198 -23.18 3.04 -7.61
CA THR A 198 -24.34 2.77 -8.44
C THR A 198 -25.12 4.06 -8.70
N GLU A 199 -26.14 4.00 -9.55
CA GLU A 199 -27.04 5.14 -9.75
C GLU A 199 -27.78 5.54 -8.46
N THR A 200 -28.07 4.55 -7.61
CA THR A 200 -28.88 4.68 -6.40
C THR A 200 -28.05 4.84 -5.11
N GLY A 201 -26.74 4.60 -5.15
CA GLY A 201 -25.95 4.58 -3.93
C GLY A 201 -24.56 3.98 -4.07
N LEU A 202 -24.12 3.29 -3.02
CA LEU A 202 -22.87 2.57 -2.93
C LEU A 202 -23.15 1.17 -2.38
N ILE A 203 -22.50 0.15 -2.95
CA ILE A 203 -22.48 -1.21 -2.40
C ILE A 203 -21.04 -1.53 -2.00
N PHE A 204 -20.84 -1.88 -0.73
CA PHE A 204 -19.58 -2.33 -0.17
C PHE A 204 -19.61 -3.86 -0.08
N TYR A 205 -18.59 -4.52 -0.61
CA TYR A 205 -18.60 -5.97 -0.77
C TYR A 205 -17.19 -6.57 -0.63
N ASN A 206 -17.10 -7.82 -0.20
CA ASN A 206 -15.92 -8.64 -0.39
C ASN A 206 -15.86 -9.15 -1.82
N THR A 207 -14.68 -9.13 -2.42
CA THR A 207 -14.45 -9.61 -3.80
C THR A 207 -13.64 -10.89 -3.86
N TYR A 208 -12.76 -11.13 -2.89
CA TYR A 208 -11.97 -12.35 -2.77
C TYR A 208 -11.35 -12.45 -1.38
N THR A 209 -10.87 -13.66 -1.07
CA THR A 209 -9.96 -13.92 0.06
C THR A 209 -8.62 -14.44 -0.45
N GLU A 210 -7.51 -14.00 0.15
CA GLU A 210 -6.16 -14.43 -0.19
C GLU A 210 -5.32 -14.66 1.09
N ASP A 211 -5.41 -15.87 1.64
CA ASP A 211 -4.63 -16.24 2.84
C ASP A 211 -3.16 -16.54 2.52
N THR A 212 -2.87 -16.87 1.26
CA THR A 212 -1.51 -17.12 0.76
C THR A 212 -1.29 -16.27 -0.49
N PRO A 213 -0.17 -15.53 -0.59
CA PRO A 213 0.06 -14.65 -1.74
C PRO A 213 0.00 -15.41 -3.07
N GLY A 214 -0.75 -14.86 -4.02
CA GLY A 214 -1.02 -15.44 -5.34
C GLY A 214 -2.21 -16.40 -5.40
N ASN A 215 -2.79 -16.81 -4.25
CA ASN A 215 -3.88 -17.79 -4.19
C ASN A 215 -5.20 -17.11 -3.81
N LYS A 216 -5.80 -16.41 -4.77
CA LYS A 216 -7.08 -15.70 -4.59
C LYS A 216 -8.27 -16.63 -4.80
N VAL A 217 -9.17 -16.66 -3.82
CA VAL A 217 -10.48 -17.30 -3.92
C VAL A 217 -11.50 -16.20 -4.16
N TYR A 218 -11.97 -16.06 -5.40
CA TYR A 218 -12.92 -15.03 -5.79
C TYR A 218 -14.34 -15.41 -5.40
N GLU A 219 -14.95 -14.56 -4.59
CA GLU A 219 -16.34 -14.68 -4.18
C GLU A 219 -16.84 -13.28 -3.86
N ARG A 220 -17.95 -12.89 -4.50
CA ARG A 220 -18.61 -11.63 -4.18
C ARG A 220 -19.57 -11.85 -3.03
N VAL A 221 -19.35 -11.15 -1.92
CA VAL A 221 -20.27 -11.12 -0.78
C VAL A 221 -20.56 -9.66 -0.46
N ASP A 222 -21.80 -9.22 -0.72
CA ASP A 222 -22.22 -7.87 -0.35
C ASP A 222 -22.29 -7.76 1.18
N LEU A 223 -21.64 -6.74 1.74
CA LEU A 223 -21.52 -6.54 3.19
C LEU A 223 -22.45 -5.43 3.69
N GLY A 224 -22.58 -4.36 2.90
CA GLY A 224 -23.47 -3.27 3.23
C GLY A 224 -23.66 -2.30 2.07
N GLY A 225 -24.61 -1.39 2.21
CA GLY A 225 -24.90 -0.39 1.20
C GLY A 225 -25.40 0.93 1.78
N LEU A 226 -25.14 1.99 1.02
CA LEU A 226 -25.59 3.35 1.32
C LEU A 226 -26.53 3.83 0.23
N ALA A 227 -27.62 4.49 0.62
CA ALA A 227 -28.46 5.23 -0.31
C ALA A 227 -27.82 6.58 -0.65
N LYS A 228 -27.90 7.01 -1.90
CA LYS A 228 -27.31 8.27 -2.38
C LYS A 228 -27.99 9.52 -1.77
N ASP A 229 -29.29 9.44 -1.55
CA ASP A 229 -30.13 10.50 -1.00
C ASP A 229 -30.17 10.51 0.54
N ASN A 230 -29.72 9.42 1.17
CA ASN A 230 -29.65 9.30 2.62
C ASN A 230 -28.44 8.46 3.06
N SER A 231 -27.29 9.12 3.20
CA SER A 231 -26.04 8.47 3.62
C SER A 231 -26.09 7.89 5.06
N ASN A 232 -27.09 8.24 5.87
CA ASN A 232 -27.25 7.68 7.22
C ASN A 232 -28.08 6.39 7.21
N GLN A 233 -28.72 6.05 6.09
CA GLN A 233 -29.42 4.78 5.93
C GLN A 233 -28.45 3.72 5.41
N VAL A 234 -27.90 2.97 6.37
CA VAL A 234 -26.99 1.85 6.10
C VAL A 234 -27.80 0.55 6.02
N ASN A 235 -27.85 -0.02 4.82
CA ASN A 235 -28.36 -1.36 4.59
C ASN A 235 -27.25 -2.34 4.97
N ASP A 236 -27.55 -3.25 5.90
CA ASP A 236 -26.63 -4.28 6.36
C ASP A 236 -27.01 -5.58 5.66
N PHE A 237 -26.05 -6.17 4.95
CA PHE A 237 -26.24 -7.39 4.17
C PHE A 237 -25.47 -8.57 4.76
N TYR A 238 -24.61 -8.34 5.75
CA TYR A 238 -23.76 -9.37 6.30
C TYR A 238 -24.53 -10.25 7.28
N ASP A 239 -24.57 -11.55 7.00
CA ASP A 239 -25.10 -12.55 7.93
C ASP A 239 -23.94 -13.15 8.73
N ASP A 240 -23.87 -12.79 10.01
CA ASP A 240 -22.79 -13.27 10.89
C ASP A 240 -23.02 -14.73 11.28
N GLU A 241 -22.29 -15.63 10.62
CA GLU A 241 -22.34 -17.08 10.87
C GLU A 241 -22.13 -17.45 12.36
N ARG A 242 -21.47 -16.61 13.16
CA ARG A 242 -21.27 -16.84 14.60
C ARG A 242 -22.54 -16.68 15.41
N LEU A 243 -23.45 -15.84 14.96
CA LEU A 243 -24.67 -15.48 15.69
C LEU A 243 -25.83 -16.44 15.38
N GLY A 244 -25.67 -17.35 14.42
CA GLY A 244 -26.54 -18.52 14.24
C GLY A 244 -28.03 -18.18 14.12
N HIS A 245 -28.37 -17.16 13.32
CA HIS A 245 -29.74 -16.72 13.13
C HIS A 245 -30.20 -16.84 11.68
N THR A 246 -30.48 -18.07 11.27
CA THR A 246 -31.54 -18.38 10.28
C THR A 246 -32.73 -19.01 10.99
#